data_AF-A0A939FB72-F1
#
_entry.id   AF-A0A939FB72-F1
#
_cell.length_a   1.000
_cell.length_b   1.000
_cell.length_c   1.000
_cell.angle_alpha   90.00
_cell.angle_beta   90.00
_cell.angle_gamma   90.00
#
_symmetry.space_group_name_H-M   'P 1'
#
loop_
_entity.id
_entity.type
_entity.pdbx_description
1 polymer ?
#
loop_
_entity_poly.entity_id
_entity_poly.type
_entity_poly.pdbx_seq_one_letter_code
_entity_poly.pdbx_strand_id
1 'polypeptide(L)'
;MSDPKAMNLRFPDPGQRAAIAAAAKQEGVSLQAYILSAAYDRATAVEQRFLDGFKVSMDRSGAAFAAEPVHPSADQRAAEQQALRELMEQGHAA
;
A
#
# COMPACT_ATOMS: atom_id res chain seq x y z
N MET A 1 25.62 6.13 20.34
CA MET A 1 24.42 6.57 19.60
C MET A 1 24.88 7.75 18.77
N SER A 2 24.94 7.60 17.45
CA SER A 2 25.45 8.67 16.58
C SER A 2 24.50 9.87 16.65
N ASP A 3 25.00 11.04 17.01
CA ASP A 3 24.24 12.28 16.98
C ASP A 3 23.60 12.46 15.60
N PRO A 4 22.30 12.82 15.52
CA PRO A 4 21.67 13.09 14.25
C PRO A 4 22.44 14.25 13.59
N LYS A 5 23.09 13.95 12.46
CA LYS A 5 23.83 14.91 11.66
C LYS A 5 22.95 16.14 11.45
N ALA A 6 23.38 17.30 11.94
CA ALA A 6 22.66 18.55 11.76
C ALA A 6 22.36 18.74 10.27
N MET A 7 21.07 18.76 9.91
CA MET A 7 20.64 18.98 8.53
C MET A 7 20.95 20.42 8.13
N ASN A 8 22.03 20.59 7.36
CA ASN A 8 22.39 21.89 6.83
C ASN A 8 21.59 22.13 5.54
N LEU A 9 20.45 22.80 5.68
CA LEU A 9 19.56 23.13 4.58
C LEU A 9 19.99 24.45 3.95
N ARG A 10 20.38 24.39 2.67
CA ARG A 10 20.69 25.59 1.89
C ARG A 10 19.45 26.00 1.12
N PHE A 11 18.94 27.19 1.42
CA PHE A 11 17.87 27.82 0.65
C PHE A 11 18.51 28.66 -0.45
N PRO A 12 18.34 28.30 -1.74
CA PRO A 12 18.91 29.07 -2.85
C PRO A 12 18.28 30.47 -2.95
N ASP A 13 16.99 30.56 -2.62
CA ASP A 13 16.23 31.80 -2.60
C ASP A 13 15.92 32.24 -1.14
N PRO A 14 16.36 33.44 -0.72
CA PRO A 14 15.98 34.01 0.57
C PRO A 14 14.46 34.19 0.75
N GLY A 15 13.73 34.48 -0.33
CA GLY A 15 12.27 34.65 -0.32
C GLY A 15 11.55 33.35 0.06
N GLN A 16 11.99 32.23 -0.50
CA GLN A 16 11.52 30.89 -0.14
C GLN A 16 11.72 30.60 1.35
N ARG A 17 12.89 30.91 1.92
CA ARG A 17 13.14 30.72 3.37
C ARG A 17 12.17 31.54 4.21
N ALA A 18 11.92 32.80 3.82
CA ALA A 18 11.01 33.68 4.55
C ALA A 18 9.56 33.17 4.49
N ALA A 19 9.10 32.68 3.34
CA ALA A 19 7.77 32.09 3.19
C ALA A 19 7.58 30.85 4.07
N ILE A 20 8.57 29.93 4.09
CA ILE A 20 8.52 28.73 4.93
C ILE A 20 8.55 29.11 6.42
N ALA A 21 9.35 30.12 6.80
CA ALA A 21 9.38 30.60 8.18
C ALA A 21 8.05 31.25 8.61
N ALA A 22 7.38 31.96 7.71
CA ALA A 22 6.05 32.50 7.97
C ALA A 22 5.01 31.38 8.16
N ALA A 23 5.04 30.34 7.32
CA ALA A 23 4.17 29.17 7.46
C ALA A 23 4.42 28.42 8.79
N ALA A 24 5.67 28.15 9.12
CA ALA A 24 6.03 27.53 10.40
C ALA A 24 5.53 28.34 11.61
N LYS A 25 5.64 29.68 11.52
CA LYS A 25 5.12 30.59 12.57
C LYS A 25 3.59 30.52 12.67
N GLN A 26 2.88 30.45 11.54
CA GLN A 26 1.42 30.31 11.53
C GLN A 26 0.95 29.01 12.19
N GLU A 27 1.72 27.93 12.03
CA GLU A 27 1.46 26.63 12.68
C GLU A 27 2.01 26.54 14.11
N GLY A 28 2.69 27.58 14.61
CA GLY A 28 3.23 27.62 15.97
C GLY A 28 4.42 26.69 16.20
N VAL A 29 5.10 26.25 15.14
CA VAL A 29 6.24 25.32 15.20
C VAL A 29 7.56 25.99 14.80
N SER A 30 8.68 25.36 15.14
CA SER A 30 9.99 25.83 14.68
C SER A 30 10.16 25.57 13.17
N LEU A 31 10.97 26.41 12.50
CA LEU A 31 11.29 26.23 11.08
C LEU A 31 11.83 24.82 10.78
N GLN A 32 12.67 24.28 11.65
CA GLN A 32 13.22 22.92 11.50
C GLN A 32 12.14 21.84 11.66
N ALA A 33 11.28 21.97 12.67
CA ALA A 33 10.18 21.02 12.88
C ALA A 33 9.20 21.02 11.70
N TYR A 34 8.86 22.20 11.19
CA TYR A 34 8.01 22.36 10.01
C TYR A 34 8.59 21.64 8.79
N ILE A 35 9.89 21.85 8.50
CA ILE A 35 10.55 21.22 7.36
C ILE A 35 10.65 19.70 7.55
N LEU A 36 10.95 19.25 8.77
CA LEU A 36 11.07 17.82 9.06
C LEU A 36 9.73 17.11 8.93
N SER A 37 8.64 17.72 9.41
CA SER A 37 7.29 17.19 9.24
C SER A 37 6.93 17.08 7.76
N ALA A 38 7.11 18.15 6.99
CA ALA A 38 6.83 18.15 5.56
C ALA A 38 7.66 17.11 4.79
N ALA A 39 8.93 16.93 5.18
CA ALA A 39 9.79 15.90 4.58
C ALA A 39 9.32 14.48 4.94
N TYR A 40 8.91 14.26 6.20
CA TYR A 40 8.36 12.99 6.65
C TYR A 40 7.06 12.64 5.93
N ASP A 41 6.11 13.58 5.87
CA ASP A 41 4.83 13.40 5.18
C ASP A 41 5.05 13.05 3.70
N ARG A 42 6.02 13.72 3.05
CA ARG A 42 6.36 13.41 1.67
C ARG A 42 7.01 12.05 1.50
N ALA A 43 7.86 11.63 2.44
CA ALA A 43 8.53 10.33 2.41
C ALA A 43 7.52 9.18 2.60
N THR A 44 6.50 9.37 3.44
CA THR A 44 5.49 8.36 3.75
C THR A 44 4.26 8.41 2.82
N ALA A 45 4.11 9.45 2.00
CA ALA A 45 3.01 9.57 1.05
C ALA A 45 2.90 8.39 0.06
N VAL A 46 4.03 7.76 -0.29
CA VAL A 46 4.04 6.58 -1.18
C VAL A 46 3.42 5.37 -0.48
N GLU A 47 3.71 5.17 0.79
CA GLU A 47 3.14 4.08 1.60
C GLU A 47 1.62 4.23 1.71
N GLN A 48 1.12 5.44 1.99
CA GLN A 48 -0.32 5.69 2.06
C GLN A 48 -1.03 5.37 0.74
N ARG A 49 -0.47 5.84 -0.39
CA ARG A 49 -1.02 5.52 -1.73
C ARG A 49 -1.03 4.02 -2.01
N PHE A 50 0.02 3.31 -1.58
CA PHE A 50 0.08 1.86 -1.73
C PHE A 50 -1.00 1.16 -0.90
N LEU A 51 -1.15 1.53 0.38
CA LEU A 51 -2.15 0.95 1.27
C LEU A 51 -3.58 1.22 0.79
N ASP A 52 -3.85 2.41 0.26
CA ASP A 52 -5.16 2.75 -0.29
C ASP A 52 -5.47 1.95 -1.55
N GLY A 53 -4.51 1.83 -2.47
CA GLY A 53 -4.66 0.97 -3.64
C GLY A 53 -4.85 -0.50 -3.27
N PHE A 54 -4.15 -0.97 -2.24
CA PHE A 54 -4.29 -2.33 -1.72
C PHE A 54 -5.69 -2.58 -1.15
N LYS A 55 -6.25 -1.65 -0.36
CA LYS A 55 -7.63 -1.77 0.16
C LYS A 55 -8.65 -1.87 -0.97
N VAL A 56 -8.55 -0.99 -1.98
CA VAL A 56 -9.44 -1.04 -3.15
C VAL A 56 -9.33 -2.38 -3.89
N SER A 57 -8.12 -2.91 -4.02
CA SER A 57 -7.91 -4.24 -4.61
C SER A 57 -8.57 -5.34 -3.78
N MET A 58 -8.39 -5.33 -2.46
CA MET A 58 -8.98 -6.32 -1.55
C MET A 58 -10.51 -6.26 -1.57
N ASP A 59 -11.10 -5.07 -1.55
CA ASP A 59 -12.55 -4.88 -1.62
C ASP A 59 -13.11 -5.40 -2.95
N ARG A 60 -12.43 -5.12 -4.06
CA ARG A 60 -12.84 -5.63 -5.39
C ARG A 60 -12.76 -7.15 -5.45
N SER A 61 -11.68 -7.75 -4.97
CA SER A 61 -11.54 -9.21 -4.92
C SER A 61 -12.56 -9.84 -3.98
N GLY A 62 -12.77 -9.26 -2.80
CA GLY A 62 -13.77 -9.71 -1.84
C GLY A 62 -15.18 -9.69 -2.43
N ALA A 63 -15.56 -8.61 -3.11
CA ALA A 63 -16.84 -8.52 -3.82
C ALA A 63 -16.99 -9.60 -4.91
N ALA A 64 -15.92 -9.92 -5.64
CA ALA A 64 -15.94 -10.96 -6.67
C ALA A 64 -16.14 -12.37 -6.08
N PHE A 65 -15.58 -12.65 -4.91
CA PHE A 65 -15.77 -13.94 -4.22
C PHE A 65 -17.06 -14.01 -3.40
N ALA A 66 -17.60 -12.87 -2.97
CA ALA A 66 -18.88 -12.78 -2.28
C ALA A 66 -20.09 -12.77 -3.23
N ALA A 67 -19.87 -12.46 -4.51
CA ALA A 67 -20.86 -12.75 -5.56
C ALA A 67 -21.20 -14.25 -5.50
N GLU A 68 -22.49 -14.57 -5.62
CA GLU A 68 -23.10 -15.85 -5.24
C GLU A 68 -22.18 -17.08 -5.45
N PRO A 69 -22.14 -18.03 -4.50
CA PRO A 69 -21.41 -19.26 -4.70
C PRO A 69 -21.93 -19.93 -5.96
N VAL A 70 -21.06 -20.06 -6.96
CA VAL A 70 -21.35 -20.83 -8.16
C VAL A 70 -21.49 -22.28 -7.70
N HIS A 71 -22.73 -22.71 -7.47
CA HIS A 71 -23.00 -24.13 -7.23
C HIS A 71 -22.65 -24.87 -8.51
N PRO A 72 -21.62 -25.75 -8.50
CA PRO A 72 -21.24 -26.45 -9.71
C PRO A 72 -22.40 -27.32 -10.17
N SER A 73 -22.67 -27.27 -11.48
CA SER A 73 -23.74 -28.07 -12.09
C SER A 73 -23.47 -29.57 -11.85
N ALA A 74 -24.51 -30.40 -12.01
CA ALA A 74 -24.36 -31.85 -11.89
C ALA A 74 -23.26 -32.38 -12.84
N ASP A 75 -23.20 -31.83 -14.06
CA ASP A 75 -22.20 -32.20 -15.07
C ASP A 75 -20.78 -31.77 -14.67
N GLN A 76 -20.63 -30.58 -14.09
CA GLN A 76 -19.34 -30.10 -13.57
C GLN A 76 -18.84 -31.00 -12.43
N ARG A 77 -19.72 -31.36 -11.49
CA ARG A 77 -19.36 -32.29 -10.40
C ARG A 77 -19.02 -33.69 -10.91
N ALA A 78 -19.71 -34.18 -11.93
CA ALA A 78 -19.41 -35.46 -12.55
C ALA A 78 -18.04 -35.45 -13.25
N ALA A 79 -17.72 -34.37 -13.97
CA ALA A 79 -16.43 -34.18 -14.62
C ALA A 79 -15.28 -34.08 -13.60
N GLU A 80 -15.46 -33.34 -12.50
CA GLU A 80 -14.48 -33.26 -11.41
C GLU A 80 -14.21 -34.63 -10.77
N GLN A 81 -15.26 -35.41 -10.48
CA GLN A 81 -15.12 -36.75 -9.92
C GLN A 81 -14.41 -37.71 -10.88
N GLN A 82 -14.67 -37.60 -12.19
CA GLN A 82 -13.97 -38.38 -13.18
C GLN A 82 -12.49 -38.00 -13.26
N ALA A 83 -12.17 -36.70 -13.31
CA ALA A 83 -10.79 -36.22 -13.31
C ALA A 83 -10.02 -36.67 -12.05
N LEU A 84 -10.68 -36.68 -10.88
CA LEU A 84 -10.09 -37.16 -9.64
C LEU A 84 -9.77 -38.67 -9.69
N ARG A 85 -10.66 -39.48 -10.28
CA ARG A 85 -10.43 -40.92 -10.49
C ARG A 85 -9.25 -41.16 -11.42
N GLU A 86 -9.19 -40.44 -12.54
CA GLU A 86 -8.09 -40.54 -13.52
C GLU A 86 -6.74 -40.14 -12.89
N LEU A 87 -6.70 -39.09 -12.07
CA LEU A 87 -5.52 -38.69 -11.30
C LEU A 87 -5.06 -39.75 -10.30
N MET A 88 -6.00 -40.39 -9.58
CA MET A 88 -5.67 -41.47 -8.64
C MET A 88 -5.12 -42.69 -9.37
N GLU A 89 -5.73 -43.08 -10.49
CA GLU A 89 -5.27 -44.20 -11.31
C GLU A 89 -3.89 -43.95 -11.92
N GLN A 90 -3.62 -42.73 -12.40
CA GLN A 90 -2.29 -42.34 -12.91
C GLN A 90 -1.24 -42.23 -11.80
N GLY A 91 -1.60 -41.73 -10.62
CA GLY A 91 -0.70 -41.64 -9.46
C GLY A 91 -0.39 -42.98 -8.80
N HIS A 92 -1.22 -44.01 -9.00
CA HIS A 92 -0.95 -45.39 -8.57
C HIS A 92 -0.15 -46.21 -9.60
N ALA A 93 0.06 -45.67 -10.80
CA ALA A 93 0.79 -46.31 -11.90
C ALA A 93 2.25 -45.83 -12.05
N ALA A 94 2.74 -45.00 -11.13
CA ALA A 94 4.12 -44.50 -11.05
C ALA A 94 4.84 -45.06 -9.81
#